data_AF-A0A6I2H225-F1
#
_entry.id   AF-A0A6I2H225-F1
#
_cell.length_a   1.000
_cell.length_b   1.000
_cell.length_c   1.000
_cell.angle_alpha   90.00
_cell.angle_beta   90.00
_cell.angle_gamma   90.00
#
_symmetry.space_group_name_H-M   'P 1'
#
loop_
_entity.id
_entity.type
_entity.pdbx_description
1 polymer ?
#
loop_
_entity_poly.entity_id
_entity_poly.type
_entity_poly.pdbx_seq_one_letter_code
_entity_poly.pdbx_strand_id
1 'polypeptide(L)'
;MRCDSCYRSGPAAYAQFQHNVGMLFARREYSTAGDFCRECLGRSFWHHTLHNVTLGWWGYISFVMTWVFLVSNIHHYVRARRELGRVRVQAPVPPASGLEAEQRLAPFEHNVRMRLQEGEAPALVARDLARLHAVSEDAAAQFVASLQREAA
;
A
#
# COMPACT_ATOMS: atom_id res chain seq x y z
N MET A 1 -1.06 -2.38 5.07
CA MET A 1 -1.16 -1.50 6.26
C MET A 1 -2.59 -0.98 6.35
N ARG A 2 -3.05 -0.66 7.56
CA ARG A 2 -4.38 -0.09 7.83
C ARG A 2 -4.16 1.29 8.46
N CYS A 3 -5.02 2.25 8.17
CA CYS A 3 -4.97 3.54 8.86
C CYS A 3 -5.61 3.43 10.25
N ASP A 4 -4.96 3.96 11.29
CA ASP A 4 -5.45 3.90 12.68
C ASP A 4 -6.67 4.80 12.93
N SER A 5 -6.87 5.83 12.10
CA SER A 5 -7.98 6.78 12.26
C SER A 5 -9.25 6.35 11.51
N CYS A 6 -9.14 6.00 10.23
CA CYS A 6 -10.30 5.65 9.40
C CYS A 6 -10.45 4.15 9.13
N TYR A 7 -9.51 3.34 9.60
CA TYR A 7 -9.54 1.89 9.51
C TYR A 7 -9.56 1.30 8.10
N ARG A 8 -9.33 2.09 7.06
CA ARG A 8 -9.25 1.62 5.68
C ARG A 8 -7.90 0.97 5.39
N SER A 9 -7.93 -0.09 4.58
CA SER A 9 -6.73 -0.76 4.06
C SER A 9 -6.11 0.08 2.95
N GLY A 10 -4.80 0.33 3.02
CA GLY A 10 -4.08 1.10 2.01
C GLY A 10 -2.71 1.57 2.48
N PRO A 11 -2.03 2.41 1.68
CA PRO A 11 -0.80 3.08 2.10
C PRO A 11 -1.06 3.95 3.32
N ALA A 12 -0.32 3.68 4.40
CA ALA A 12 -0.32 4.47 5.61
C ALA A 12 1.13 4.81 5.99
N ALA A 13 1.33 5.94 6.66
CA ALA A 13 2.64 6.33 7.17
C ALA A 13 2.50 6.88 8.58
N TYR A 14 3.51 6.59 9.40
CA TYR A 14 3.55 7.02 10.79
C TYR A 14 3.76 8.54 10.87
N ALA A 15 2.91 9.21 11.66
CA ALA A 15 3.10 10.61 12.00
C ALA A 15 2.70 10.85 13.46
N GLN A 16 3.32 11.87 14.07
CA GLN A 16 2.95 12.36 15.38
C GLN A 16 2.66 13.86 15.29
N PHE A 17 1.52 14.28 15.80
CA PHE A 17 1.11 15.67 15.87
C PHE A 17 0.84 16.07 17.31
N GLN A 18 1.24 17.28 17.65
CA GLN A 18 1.10 17.85 18.99
C GLN A 18 0.41 19.20 18.90
N HIS A 19 -0.44 19.50 19.87
CA HIS A 19 -0.99 20.84 20.01
C HIS A 19 -1.06 21.28 21.47
N ASN A 20 -0.98 22.59 21.66
CA ASN A 20 -1.07 23.26 22.94
C ASN A 20 -2.29 24.15 22.99
N VAL A 21 -3.03 24.06 24.10
CA VAL A 21 -4.05 25.03 24.47
C VAL A 21 -3.49 25.88 25.60
N GLY A 22 -3.10 27.10 25.26
CA GLY A 22 -2.68 28.11 26.20
C GLY A 22 -3.87 28.65 26.98
N MET A 23 -3.75 28.66 28.30
CA MET A 23 -4.56 29.44 29.22
C MET A 23 -3.65 30.52 29.82
N LEU A 24 -4.20 31.65 30.27
CA LEU A 24 -3.42 32.80 30.79
C LEU A 24 -2.31 32.40 31.80
N PHE A 25 -2.57 31.39 32.64
CA PHE A 25 -1.63 30.91 33.67
C PHE A 25 -1.34 29.42 33.61
N ALA A 26 -1.88 28.69 32.63
CA ALA A 26 -1.76 27.25 32.54
C ALA A 26 -1.69 26.79 31.09
N ARG A 27 -1.30 25.53 30.86
CA ARG A 27 -1.28 24.96 29.51
C ARG A 27 -1.81 23.53 29.53
N ARG A 28 -2.39 23.10 28.41
CA ARG A 28 -2.72 21.69 28.16
C ARG A 28 -2.12 21.26 26.85
N GLU A 29 -1.38 20.16 26.90
CA GLU A 29 -0.75 19.56 25.74
C GLU A 29 -1.50 18.30 25.35
N TYR A 30 -1.68 18.12 24.05
CA TYR A 30 -2.32 16.97 23.46
C TYR A 30 -1.43 16.42 22.34
N SER A 31 -1.30 15.10 22.29
CA SER A 31 -0.51 14.41 21.27
C SER A 31 -1.31 13.29 20.61
N THR A 32 -1.25 13.23 19.29
CA THR A 32 -1.84 12.14 18.50
C THR A 32 -0.75 11.50 17.66
N ALA A 33 -0.55 10.19 17.81
CA ALA A 33 0.45 9.42 17.07
C ALA A 33 -0.18 8.16 16.48
N GLY A 34 0.28 7.75 15.30
CA GLY A 34 -0.18 6.52 14.64
C GLY A 34 0.07 6.52 13.12
N ASP A 35 -0.43 5.47 12.48
CA ASP A 35 -0.35 5.29 11.03
C ASP A 35 -1.54 5.94 10.31
N PHE A 36 -1.26 6.95 9.49
CA PHE A 36 -2.29 7.74 8.80
C PHE A 36 -2.27 7.53 7.28
N CYS A 37 -3.45 7.37 6.68
CA CYS A 37 -3.61 7.51 5.23
C CYS A 37 -3.49 8.98 4.81
N ARG A 38 -3.35 9.26 3.50
CA ARG A 38 -3.15 10.62 2.97
C ARG A 38 -4.21 11.63 3.41
N GLU A 39 -5.48 11.22 3.44
CA GLU A 39 -6.61 12.07 3.85
C GLU A 39 -6.59 12.34 5.36
N CYS A 40 -6.42 11.28 6.17
CA CYS A 40 -6.38 11.39 7.63
C CYS A 40 -5.16 12.17 8.10
N LEU A 41 -4.01 12.00 7.44
CA LEU A 41 -2.79 12.74 7.71
C LEU A 41 -3.01 14.25 7.58
N GLY A 42 -3.64 14.69 6.49
CA GLY A 42 -3.96 16.11 6.26
C GLY A 42 -4.95 16.65 7.28
N ARG A 43 -6.00 15.88 7.59
CA ARG A 43 -7.00 16.27 8.60
C ARG A 43 -6.38 16.43 9.99
N SER A 44 -5.59 15.45 10.43
CA SER A 44 -4.93 15.49 11.74
C SER A 44 -3.92 16.63 11.84
N PHE A 45 -3.13 16.87 10.77
CA PHE A 45 -2.22 18.01 10.70
C PHE A 45 -2.97 19.34 10.86
N TRP A 46 -4.02 19.58 10.08
CA TRP A 46 -4.77 20.84 10.15
C TRP A 46 -5.47 21.01 11.48
N HIS A 47 -6.02 19.93 12.06
CA HIS A 47 -6.62 19.98 13.39
C HIS A 47 -5.61 20.48 14.43
N HIS A 48 -4.44 19.86 14.53
CA HIS A 48 -3.44 20.23 15.54
C HIS A 48 -2.80 21.60 15.27
N THR A 49 -2.48 21.88 14.01
CA THR A 49 -1.89 23.16 13.60
C THR A 49 -2.84 24.32 13.82
N LEU A 50 -4.13 24.17 13.52
CA LEU A 50 -5.12 25.22 13.74
C LEU A 50 -5.32 25.49 15.23
N HIS A 51 -5.33 24.45 16.08
CA HIS A 51 -5.37 24.63 17.54
C HIS A 51 -4.14 25.39 18.04
N ASN A 52 -2.93 25.05 17.57
CA ASN A 52 -1.72 25.80 17.91
C ASN A 52 -1.82 27.28 17.48
N VAL A 53 -2.28 27.57 16.27
CA VAL A 53 -2.38 28.94 15.73
C VAL A 53 -3.56 29.75 16.29
N THR A 54 -4.54 29.13 16.95
CA THR A 54 -5.70 29.87 17.50
C THR A 54 -5.69 29.89 19.03
N LEU A 55 -5.20 28.83 19.66
CA LEU A 55 -5.24 28.62 21.11
C LEU A 55 -3.85 28.57 21.76
N GLY A 56 -2.76 28.56 20.99
CA GLY A 56 -1.40 28.48 21.55
C GLY A 56 -0.87 29.80 22.13
N TRP A 57 -1.45 30.94 21.79
CA TRP A 57 -0.85 32.27 22.04
C TRP A 57 -1.17 32.91 23.39
N TRP A 58 -2.14 32.38 24.13
CA TRP A 58 -2.73 33.07 25.29
C TRP A 58 -1.83 33.15 26.54
N GLY A 59 -0.60 32.63 26.49
CA GLY A 59 0.40 32.74 27.56
C GLY A 59 1.82 32.78 27.02
N TYR A 60 2.75 33.43 27.73
CA TYR A 60 4.14 33.66 27.27
C TYR A 60 4.90 32.34 26.98
N ILE A 61 4.80 31.36 27.88
CA ILE A 61 5.41 30.03 27.68
C ILE A 61 4.74 29.32 26.49
N SER A 62 3.43 29.45 26.36
CA SER A 62 2.66 28.83 25.27
C SER A 62 3.00 29.45 23.92
N PHE A 63 3.32 30.75 23.85
CA PHE A 63 3.79 31.42 22.64
C PHE A 63 5.04 30.75 22.07
N VAL A 64 6.08 30.53 22.88
CA VAL A 64 7.34 29.89 22.43
C VAL A 64 7.10 28.43 22.04
N MET A 65 6.37 27.67 22.86
CA MET A 65 6.08 26.26 22.59
C MET A 65 5.24 26.06 21.32
N THR A 66 4.36 27.02 21.00
CA THR A 66 3.55 26.99 19.78
C THR A 66 4.44 26.94 18.53
N TRP A 67 5.53 27.71 18.49
CA TRP A 67 6.49 27.65 17.37
C TRP A 67 7.17 26.29 17.25
N VAL A 68 7.58 25.71 18.38
CA VAL A 68 8.20 24.36 18.40
C VAL A 68 7.22 23.32 17.85
N PHE A 69 5.97 23.34 18.32
CA PHE A 69 4.96 22.40 17.85
C PHE A 69 4.58 22.59 16.38
N LEU A 70 4.54 23.84 15.89
CA LEU A 70 4.32 24.10 14.47
C LEU A 70 5.42 23.51 13.59
N VAL A 71 6.68 23.74 13.95
CA VAL A 71 7.83 23.20 13.21
C VAL A 71 7.82 21.67 13.25
N SER A 72 7.59 21.08 14.43
CA SER A 72 7.48 19.62 14.60
C SER A 72 6.36 19.02 13.74
N ASN A 73 5.15 19.57 13.81
CA ASN A 73 4.01 19.10 13.03
C ASN A 73 4.27 19.21 11.52
N ILE A 74 4.91 20.29 11.05
CA ILE A 74 5.29 20.45 9.64
C ILE A 74 6.31 19.39 9.24
N HIS A 75 7.32 19.15 10.06
CA HIS A 75 8.33 18.13 9.78
C HIS A 75 7.71 16.73 9.66
N HIS A 76 6.89 16.33 10.64
CA HIS A 76 6.17 15.06 10.61
C HIS A 76 5.22 14.95 9.41
N TYR A 77 4.50 16.03 9.09
CA TYR A 77 3.60 16.05 7.94
C TYR A 77 4.35 15.86 6.62
N VAL A 78 5.44 16.61 6.40
CA VAL A 78 6.23 16.54 5.17
C VAL A 78 6.88 15.16 5.02
N ARG A 79 7.44 14.62 6.10
CA ARG A 79 8.04 13.28 6.10
C ARG A 79 7.00 12.20 5.75
N ALA A 80 5.89 12.15 6.48
CA ALA A 80 4.84 11.15 6.24
C ALA A 80 4.23 11.29 4.84
N ARG A 81 4.05 12.52 4.34
CA ARG A 81 3.55 12.77 2.99
C ARG A 81 4.52 12.28 1.91
N ARG A 82 5.84 12.44 2.12
CA ARG A 82 6.87 11.90 1.22
C ARG A 82 6.88 10.38 1.23
N GLU A 83 6.78 9.75 2.39
CA GLU A 83 6.68 8.29 2.52
C GLU A 83 5.45 7.75 1.77
N LEU A 84 4.27 8.35 1.98
CA LEU A 84 3.05 8.02 1.23
C LEU A 84 3.15 8.28 -0.27
N GLY A 85 3.98 9.23 -0.70
CA GLY A 85 4.26 9.49 -2.11
C GLY A 85 5.19 8.45 -2.75
N ARG A 86 6.05 7.80 -1.95
CA ARG A 86 6.97 6.76 -2.40
C ARG A 86 6.33 5.38 -2.49
N VAL A 87 5.29 5.11 -1.70
CA VAL A 87 4.48 3.89 -1.83
C VAL A 87 3.69 3.99 -3.14
N ARG A 88 4.36 3.70 -4.27
CA ARG A 88 3.70 3.38 -5.53
C ARG A 88 2.81 2.17 -5.23
N VAL A 89 1.50 2.33 -5.42
CA VAL A 89 0.63 1.19 -5.67
C VAL A 89 1.29 0.48 -6.85
N GLN A 90 1.87 -0.71 -6.63
CA GLN A 90 2.33 -1.52 -7.74
C GLN A 90 1.10 -1.72 -8.63
N ALA A 91 1.19 -1.23 -9.87
CA ALA A 91 0.16 -1.54 -10.85
C ALA A 91 0.06 -3.08 -10.89
N PRO A 92 -1.15 -3.65 -11.00
CA PRO A 92 -1.30 -5.09 -11.21
C PRO A 92 -0.33 -5.50 -12.31
N VAL A 93 0.63 -6.36 -11.98
CA VAL A 93 1.56 -6.89 -12.99
C VAL A 93 0.69 -7.66 -13.96
N PRO A 94 0.65 -7.28 -15.26
CA PRO A 94 -0.15 -8.02 -16.22
C PRO A 94 0.32 -9.48 -16.20
N PRO A 95 -0.60 -10.45 -16.30
CA PRO A 95 -0.22 -11.85 -16.34
C PRO A 95 0.74 -12.08 -17.51
N ALA A 96 1.75 -12.92 -17.31
CA ALA A 96 2.74 -13.17 -18.35
C ALA A 96 2.05 -13.73 -19.61
N SER A 97 2.53 -13.32 -20.79
CA SER A 97 1.98 -13.69 -22.09
C SER A 97 3.09 -13.97 -23.09
N GLY A 98 2.79 -14.78 -24.13
CA GLY A 98 3.74 -15.11 -25.18
C GLY A 98 5.00 -15.82 -24.64
N LEU A 99 6.18 -15.35 -25.06
CA LEU A 99 7.46 -16.00 -24.73
C LEU A 99 7.78 -16.00 -23.22
N GLU A 100 7.33 -14.99 -22.48
CA GLU A 100 7.50 -14.94 -21.02
C GLU A 100 6.64 -16.01 -20.31
N ALA A 101 5.43 -16.26 -20.84
CA ALA A 101 4.57 -17.33 -20.35
C ALA A 101 5.21 -18.70 -20.55
N GLU A 102 5.75 -18.94 -21.75
CA GLU A 102 6.46 -20.20 -22.06
C GLU A 102 7.66 -20.41 -21.14
N GLN A 103 8.49 -19.40 -20.91
CA GLN A 103 9.63 -19.50 -19.99
C GLN A 103 9.23 -19.83 -18.55
N ARG A 104 8.10 -19.29 -18.07
CA ARG A 104 7.57 -19.61 -16.74
C ARG A 104 6.96 -21.01 -16.66
N LEU A 105 6.37 -21.49 -17.76
CA LEU A 105 5.68 -22.78 -17.82
C LEU A 105 6.61 -23.95 -18.16
N ALA A 106 7.72 -23.71 -18.85
CA ALA A 106 8.67 -24.74 -19.29
C ALA A 106 9.14 -25.69 -18.15
N PRO A 107 9.44 -25.22 -16.92
CA PRO A 107 9.82 -26.12 -15.83
C PRO A 107 8.73 -27.13 -15.43
N PHE A 108 7.47 -26.85 -15.77
CA PHE A 108 6.31 -27.67 -15.40
C PHE A 108 5.84 -28.60 -16.51
N GLU A 109 6.54 -28.62 -17.65
CA GLU A 109 6.19 -29.43 -18.82
C GLU A 109 5.90 -30.90 -18.46
N HIS A 110 6.77 -31.51 -17.65
CA HIS A 110 6.62 -32.91 -17.26
C HIS A 110 5.30 -33.17 -16.51
N ASN A 111 4.91 -32.27 -15.61
CA ASN A 111 3.67 -32.38 -14.85
C ASN A 111 2.45 -32.23 -15.79
N VAL A 112 2.52 -31.28 -16.71
CA VAL A 112 1.46 -31.06 -17.70
C VAL A 112 1.28 -32.29 -18.60
N ARG A 113 2.39 -32.89 -19.09
CA ARG A 113 2.34 -34.13 -19.89
C ARG A 113 1.70 -35.28 -19.09
N MET A 114 2.06 -35.46 -17.83
CA MET A 114 1.45 -36.47 -16.95
C MET A 114 -0.07 -36.28 -16.83
N ARG A 115 -0.54 -35.07 -16.51
CA ARG A 115 -1.98 -34.77 -16.37
C ARG A 115 -2.76 -35.02 -17.66
N LEU A 116 -2.18 -34.69 -18.81
CA LEU A 116 -2.78 -34.98 -20.11
C LEU A 116 -2.88 -36.49 -20.40
N GLN A 117 -1.86 -37.26 -20.02
CA GLN A 117 -1.87 -38.73 -20.16
C GLN A 117 -2.90 -39.40 -19.24
N GLU A 118 -3.15 -38.83 -18.07
CA GLU A 118 -4.22 -39.26 -17.16
C GLU A 118 -5.64 -38.95 -17.69
N GLY A 119 -5.75 -38.28 -18.84
CA GLY A 119 -7.01 -37.97 -19.51
C GLY A 119 -7.68 -36.69 -19.04
N GLU A 120 -6.95 -35.81 -18.33
CA GLU A 120 -7.49 -34.54 -17.88
C GLU A 120 -7.74 -33.59 -19.07
N ALA A 121 -8.87 -32.87 -19.02
CA ALA A 121 -9.25 -31.96 -20.09
C ALA A 121 -8.20 -30.84 -20.27
N PRO A 122 -7.65 -30.62 -21.47
CA PRO A 122 -6.58 -29.63 -21.70
C PRO A 122 -6.93 -28.21 -21.24
N ALA A 123 -8.21 -27.83 -21.39
CA ALA A 123 -8.71 -26.53 -20.95
C ALA A 123 -8.68 -26.35 -19.42
N LEU A 124 -8.88 -27.42 -18.65
CA LEU A 124 -8.78 -27.37 -17.18
C LEU A 124 -7.33 -27.22 -16.74
N VAL A 125 -6.42 -27.99 -17.35
CA VAL A 125 -4.99 -27.89 -17.07
C VAL A 125 -4.46 -26.49 -17.39
N ALA A 126 -4.85 -25.91 -18.53
CA ALA A 126 -4.49 -24.54 -18.90
C ALA A 126 -5.00 -23.50 -17.90
N ARG A 127 -6.26 -23.62 -17.46
CA ARG A 127 -6.86 -22.70 -16.49
C ARG A 127 -6.18 -22.76 -15.12
N ASP A 128 -5.83 -23.97 -14.68
CA ASP A 128 -5.07 -24.16 -13.43
C ASP A 128 -3.68 -23.56 -13.51
N LEU A 129 -2.96 -23.79 -14.61
CA LEU A 129 -1.64 -23.20 -14.84
C LEU A 129 -1.69 -21.68 -14.86
N ALA A 130 -2.67 -21.10 -15.56
CA ALA A 130 -2.87 -19.65 -15.63
C ALA A 130 -3.06 -19.04 -14.22
N ARG A 131 -3.88 -19.69 -13.39
CA ARG A 131 -4.15 -19.28 -12.02
C ARG A 131 -2.93 -19.43 -11.11
N LEU A 132 -2.25 -20.57 -11.15
CA LEU A 132 -1.16 -20.90 -10.22
C LEU A 132 0.13 -20.13 -10.54
N HIS A 133 0.41 -19.86 -11.82
CA HIS A 133 1.67 -19.27 -12.26
C HIS A 133 1.54 -17.82 -12.74
N ALA A 134 0.38 -17.19 -12.50
CA ALA A 134 0.08 -15.81 -12.89
C ALA A 134 0.37 -15.56 -14.39
N VAL A 135 -0.13 -16.45 -15.23
CA VAL A 135 0.01 -16.46 -16.69
C VAL A 135 -1.35 -16.20 -17.31
N SER A 136 -1.37 -15.62 -18.52
CA SER A 136 -2.62 -15.42 -19.24
C SER A 136 -3.24 -16.76 -19.64
N GLU A 137 -4.57 -16.88 -19.58
CA GLU A 137 -5.29 -18.11 -19.93
C GLU A 137 -5.00 -18.54 -21.38
N ASP A 138 -4.93 -17.57 -22.31
CA ASP A 138 -4.60 -17.83 -23.72
C ASP A 138 -3.19 -18.41 -23.88
N ALA A 139 -2.19 -17.89 -23.15
CA ALA A 139 -0.82 -18.38 -23.24
C ALA A 139 -0.67 -19.77 -22.60
N ALA A 140 -1.37 -20.02 -21.48
CA ALA A 140 -1.41 -21.35 -20.88
C ALA A 140 -2.06 -22.38 -21.80
N ALA A 141 -3.15 -21.99 -22.50
CA ALA A 141 -3.79 -22.86 -23.49
C ALA A 141 -2.88 -23.15 -24.69
N GLN A 142 -2.16 -22.15 -25.20
CA GLN A 142 -1.18 -22.33 -26.28
C GLN A 142 -0.05 -23.29 -25.88
N PHE A 143 0.45 -23.19 -24.65
CA PHE A 143 1.48 -24.09 -24.12
C PHE A 143 0.99 -25.53 -23.98
N VAL A 144 -0.22 -25.74 -23.45
CA VAL A 144 -0.82 -27.08 -23.39
C VAL A 144 -1.02 -27.65 -24.80
N ALA A 145 -1.48 -26.83 -25.75
CA ALA A 145 -1.68 -27.23 -27.13
C ALA A 145 -0.38 -27.53 -27.90
N SER A 146 0.76 -26.89 -27.57
CA SER A 146 2.06 -27.25 -28.16
C SER A 146 2.50 -28.64 -27.68
N LEU A 147 2.37 -28.94 -26.38
CA LEU A 147 2.73 -30.24 -25.83
C LEU A 147 1.87 -31.38 -26.38
N GLN A 148 0.57 -31.14 -26.61
CA GLN A 148 -0.29 -32.14 -27.25
C GLN A 148 0.12 -32.43 -28.70
N ARG A 149 0.58 -31.41 -29.44
CA ARG A 149 1.04 -31.58 -30.84
C ARG A 149 2.35 -32.35 -30.93
N GLU A 150 3.22 -32.25 -29.93
CA GLU A 150 4.47 -33.02 -29.87
C GLU A 150 4.27 -34.47 -29.45
N ALA A 151 3.17 -34.78 -28.77
CA ALA A 151 2.85 -36.12 -28.29
C ALA A 151 2.02 -36.95 -29.29
N ALA A 152 1.53 -36.33 -30.37
CA ALA A 152 0.76 -36.96 -31.45
C ALA A 152 1.65 -37.40 -32.61
#